data_AF-A0A3N2N6L9-F1
#
_entry.id   AF-A0A3N2N6L9-F1
#
_cell.length_a   1.000
_cell.length_b   1.000
_cell.length_c   1.000
_cell.angle_alpha   90.00
_cell.angle_beta   90.00
_cell.angle_gamma   90.00
#
_symmetry.space_group_name_H-M   'P 1'
#
loop_
_entity.id
_entity.type
_entity.pdbx_description
1 polymer ?
#
loop_
_entity_poly.entity_id
_entity_poly.type
_entity_poly.pdbx_seq_one_letter_code
_entity_poly.pdbx_strand_id
1 'polypeptide(L)'
;MKTGKIRHRRLCAFYESKVLNALMITIVTCLLLMAYTQSMLLPVICGTIALLCFICYSIWIWVKKPQKIIINKWLSYMNGWFTLYFLIITAMDAPNEWWYITPICFAVCILCISLIRSQDEIFDIIDMQAEK
;
A
#
# COMPACT_ATOMS: atom_id res chain seq x y z
N MET A 1 -2.95 1.31 23.44
CA MET A 1 -3.75 2.15 22.51
C MET A 1 -5.17 2.18 23.05
N LYS A 2 -5.66 3.35 23.49
CA LYS A 2 -7.01 3.50 24.06
C LYS A 2 -8.04 2.97 23.06
N THR A 3 -8.88 2.05 23.52
CA THR A 3 -10.03 1.46 22.83
C THR A 3 -11.11 2.52 22.58
N GLY A 4 -10.79 3.51 21.75
CA GLY A 4 -11.82 4.32 21.10
C GLY A 4 -12.58 3.40 20.14
N LYS A 5 -13.91 3.36 20.27
CA LYS A 5 -14.80 2.56 19.41
C LYS A 5 -14.55 2.95 17.95
N ILE A 6 -13.80 2.14 17.20
CA ILE A 6 -13.51 2.40 15.78
C ILE A 6 -14.83 2.31 15.02
N ARG A 7 -15.43 3.47 14.68
CA ARG A 7 -16.76 3.56 14.06
C ARG A 7 -16.85 2.82 12.72
N HIS A 8 -15.75 2.73 11.97
CA HIS A 8 -15.69 2.06 10.67
C HIS A 8 -14.53 1.05 10.62
N ARG A 9 -14.61 -0.05 11.40
CA ARG A 9 -13.58 -1.10 11.48
C ARG A 9 -13.15 -1.63 10.11
N ARG A 10 -14.10 -1.90 9.21
CA ARG A 10 -13.78 -2.42 7.86
C ARG A 10 -12.99 -1.42 7.02
N LEU A 11 -13.33 -0.13 7.09
CA LEU A 11 -12.61 0.91 6.36
C LEU A 11 -11.20 1.10 6.94
N CYS A 12 -11.07 1.09 8.27
CA CYS A 12 -9.77 1.11 8.94
C CYS A 12 -8.91 -0.08 8.49
N ALA A 13 -9.48 -1.28 8.50
CA ALA A 13 -8.82 -2.49 8.06
C ALA A 13 -8.40 -2.41 6.57
N PHE A 14 -9.22 -1.81 5.71
CA PHE A 14 -8.88 -1.57 4.31
C PHE A 14 -7.64 -0.66 4.15
N TYR A 15 -7.61 0.50 4.82
CA TYR A 15 -6.47 1.43 4.75
C TYR A 15 -5.19 0.89 5.42
N GLU A 16 -5.35 0.11 6.47
CA GLU A 16 -4.23 -0.45 7.23
C GLU A 16 -3.76 -1.82 6.68
N SER A 17 -4.41 -2.33 5.63
CA SER A 17 -4.12 -3.63 5.03
C SER A 17 -2.68 -3.70 4.52
N LYS A 18 -1.91 -4.69 5.01
CA LYS A 18 -0.53 -4.89 4.58
C LYS A 18 -0.45 -5.12 3.06
N VAL A 19 -1.35 -5.95 2.53
CA VAL A 19 -1.36 -6.34 1.11
C VAL A 19 -1.64 -5.13 0.23
N LEU A 20 -2.67 -4.34 0.55
CA LEU A 20 -3.02 -3.16 -0.25
C LEU A 20 -1.92 -2.10 -0.22
N ASN A 21 -1.32 -1.86 0.95
CA ASN A 21 -0.23 -0.89 1.08
C ASN A 21 1.04 -1.34 0.33
N ALA A 22 1.39 -2.63 0.39
CA ALA A 22 2.52 -3.17 -0.37
C ALA A 22 2.29 -3.05 -1.90
N LEU A 23 1.08 -3.39 -2.37
CA LEU A 23 0.71 -3.26 -3.78
C LEU A 23 0.72 -1.80 -4.23
N MET A 24 0.24 -0.85 -3.41
CA MET A 24 0.28 0.57 -3.72
C MET A 24 1.71 1.10 -3.86
N ILE A 25 2.60 0.77 -2.91
CA ILE A 25 4.03 1.12 -2.99
C ILE A 25 4.63 0.55 -4.28
N THR A 26 4.26 -0.68 -4.64
CA THR A 26 4.75 -1.33 -5.87
C THR A 26 4.27 -0.59 -7.12
N ILE A 27 2.99 -0.24 -7.20
CA ILE A 27 2.41 0.53 -8.31
C ILE A 27 3.14 1.85 -8.47
N VAL A 28 3.27 2.62 -7.38
CA VAL A 28 3.96 3.92 -7.39
C VAL A 28 5.42 3.76 -7.83
N THR A 29 6.10 2.72 -7.35
CA THR A 29 7.48 2.43 -7.75
C THR A 29 7.59 2.13 -9.25
N CYS A 30 6.67 1.34 -9.81
CA CYS A 30 6.61 1.09 -11.25
C CYS A 30 6.36 2.37 -12.06
N LEU A 31 5.49 3.26 -11.58
CA LEU A 31 5.24 4.55 -12.23
C LEU A 31 6.51 5.43 -12.24
N LEU A 32 7.21 5.53 -11.12
CA LEU A 32 8.47 6.27 -11.04
C LEU A 32 9.56 5.65 -11.92
N LEU A 33 9.62 4.32 -11.99
CA LEU A 33 10.59 3.59 -12.80
C LEU A 33 10.35 3.81 -14.31
N MET A 34 9.10 3.96 -14.75
CA MET A 34 8.79 4.36 -16.12
C MET A 34 9.33 5.75 -16.44
N ALA A 35 9.12 6.71 -15.53
CA ALA A 35 9.59 8.07 -15.70
C ALA A 35 11.13 8.14 -15.78
N TYR A 36 11.82 7.32 -14.98
CA TYR A 36 13.28 7.28 -14.96
C TYR A 36 13.90 6.54 -16.16
N THR A 37 13.50 5.29 -16.41
CA THR A 37 14.25 4.42 -17.35
C THR A 37 13.94 4.68 -18.82
N GLN A 38 12.88 5.45 -19.12
CA GLN A 38 12.32 5.62 -20.48
C GLN A 38 11.92 4.28 -21.16
N SER A 39 12.09 3.15 -20.47
CA SER A 39 11.74 1.82 -20.91
C SER A 39 10.44 1.42 -20.24
N MET A 40 9.38 1.31 -21.05
CA MET A 40 8.03 1.09 -20.55
C MET A 40 7.72 -0.37 -20.28
N LEU A 41 8.43 -1.32 -20.91
CA LEU A 41 7.94 -2.70 -21.03
C LEU A 41 7.85 -3.43 -19.68
N LEU A 42 8.95 -3.48 -18.92
CA LEU A 42 8.98 -4.16 -17.62
C LEU A 42 8.13 -3.43 -16.55
N PRO A 43 8.27 -2.10 -16.36
CA PRO A 43 7.52 -1.40 -15.33
C PRO A 43 6.01 -1.39 -15.61
N VAL A 44 5.57 -1.33 -16.88
CA VAL A 44 4.14 -1.43 -17.25
C VAL A 44 3.60 -2.80 -16.89
N ILE A 45 4.28 -3.89 -17.26
CA ILE A 45 3.79 -5.25 -16.96
C ILE A 45 3.68 -5.44 -15.45
N CYS A 46 4.72 -5.11 -14.69
CA CYS A 46 4.71 -5.21 -13.24
C CYS A 46 3.63 -4.32 -12.60
N GLY A 47 3.53 -3.06 -13.03
CA GLY A 47 2.55 -2.11 -12.53
C GLY A 47 1.11 -2.52 -12.83
N THR A 48 0.86 -3.07 -14.02
CA THR A 48 -0.47 -3.55 -14.42
C THR A 48 -0.89 -4.77 -13.62
N ILE A 49 0.02 -5.72 -13.39
CA ILE A 49 -0.24 -6.89 -12.54
C ILE A 49 -0.50 -6.45 -11.09
N ALA A 50 0.31 -5.53 -10.56
CA ALA A 50 0.14 -5.00 -9.21
C ALA A 50 -1.22 -4.27 -9.06
N LEU A 51 -1.60 -3.46 -10.05
CA LEU A 51 -2.88 -2.77 -10.09
C LEU A 51 -4.06 -3.75 -10.17
N LEU A 52 -3.96 -4.78 -10.98
CA LEU A 52 -4.99 -5.82 -11.08
C LEU A 52 -5.15 -6.56 -9.76
N CYS A 53 -4.05 -6.96 -9.13
CA CYS A 53 -4.06 -7.55 -7.78
C CYS A 53 -4.67 -6.60 -6.74
N PHE A 54 -4.36 -5.30 -6.82
CA PHE A 54 -4.91 -4.29 -5.91
C PHE A 54 -6.43 -4.18 -6.06
N ILE A 55 -6.94 -4.12 -7.29
CA ILE A 55 -8.36 -4.04 -7.59
C ILE A 55 -9.07 -5.34 -7.16
N CYS A 56 -8.54 -6.50 -7.53
CA CYS A 56 -9.11 -7.80 -7.14
C CYS A 56 -9.18 -7.95 -5.63
N TYR A 57 -8.11 -7.62 -4.91
CA TYR A 57 -8.07 -7.70 -3.45
C TYR A 57 -9.01 -6.68 -2.79
N SER A 58 -9.10 -5.47 -3.35
CA SER A 58 -10.04 -4.45 -2.90
C SER A 58 -11.48 -4.95 -3.03
N ILE A 59 -11.87 -5.42 -4.20
CA ILE A 59 -13.22 -5.98 -4.44
C ILE A 59 -13.48 -7.16 -3.49
N TRP A 60 -12.49 -8.04 -3.30
CA TRP A 60 -12.61 -9.19 -2.41
C TRP A 60 -12.93 -8.80 -0.96
N ILE A 61 -12.30 -7.75 -0.41
CA ILE A 61 -12.61 -7.24 0.93
C ILE A 61 -14.08 -6.82 1.05
N TRP A 62 -14.62 -6.14 0.04
CA TRP A 62 -15.97 -5.59 0.10
C TRP A 62 -17.05 -6.63 -0.19
N VAL A 63 -16.80 -7.56 -1.12
CA VAL A 63 -17.75 -8.63 -1.50
C VAL A 63 -17.74 -9.76 -0.47
N LYS A 64 -16.56 -10.31 -0.14
CA LYS A 64 -16.46 -11.48 0.74
C LYS A 64 -16.58 -11.12 2.22
N LYS A 65 -16.36 -9.84 2.58
CA LYS A 65 -16.47 -9.33 3.96
C LYS A 65 -15.70 -10.21 4.95
N PRO A 66 -14.38 -10.38 4.78
CA PRO A 66 -13.59 -11.26 5.64
C PRO A 66 -13.72 -10.85 7.12
N GLN A 67 -13.69 -11.84 8.00
CA GLN A 67 -13.80 -11.59 9.45
C GLN A 67 -12.50 -11.02 10.01
N LYS A 68 -11.36 -11.46 9.47
CA LYS A 68 -10.01 -11.10 9.90
C LYS A 68 -9.17 -10.73 8.70
N ILE A 69 -8.30 -9.74 8.86
CA ILE A 69 -7.26 -9.42 7.89
C ILE A 69 -5.96 -9.08 8.59
N ILE A 70 -4.84 -9.14 7.87
CA ILE A 70 -3.54 -8.71 8.37
C ILE A 70 -3.37 -7.22 8.07
N ILE A 71 -3.17 -6.43 9.13
CA ILE A 71 -2.89 -5.00 9.04
C ILE A 71 -1.45 -4.71 9.45
N ASN A 72 -0.88 -3.64 8.91
CA ASN A 72 0.43 -3.15 9.30
C ASN A 72 0.44 -1.62 9.27
N LYS A 73 0.29 -1.01 10.45
CA LYS A 73 0.18 0.45 10.61
C LYS A 73 1.41 1.21 10.17
N TRP A 74 2.57 0.61 10.39
CA TRP A 74 3.83 1.19 9.95
C TRP A 74 3.90 1.26 8.43
N LEU A 75 3.51 0.18 7.74
CA LEU A 75 3.49 0.14 6.28
C LEU A 75 2.43 1.09 5.69
N SER A 76 1.27 1.23 6.32
CA SER A 76 0.26 2.21 5.90
C SER A 76 0.77 3.65 6.00
N TYR A 77 1.42 4.00 7.11
CA TYR A 77 2.04 5.31 7.29
C TYR A 77 3.11 5.57 6.20
N MET A 78 3.99 4.60 5.97
CA MET A 78 5.02 4.70 4.91
C MET A 78 4.41 4.85 3.52
N ASN A 79 3.36 4.08 3.19
CA ASN A 79 2.66 4.18 1.92
C ASN A 79 2.04 5.57 1.72
N GLY A 80 1.49 6.18 2.79
CA GLY A 80 0.96 7.54 2.75
C GLY A 80 2.01 8.58 2.35
N TRP A 81 3.19 8.54 2.98
CA TRP A 81 4.32 9.40 2.61
C TRP A 81 4.83 9.12 1.20
N PHE A 82 4.89 7.86 0.81
CA PHE A 82 5.36 7.45 -0.51
C PHE A 82 4.46 7.96 -1.63
N THR A 83 3.15 7.83 -1.44
CA THR A 83 2.13 8.32 -2.38
C THR A 83 2.17 9.85 -2.47
N LEU A 84 2.32 10.54 -1.34
CA LEU A 84 2.43 12.00 -1.32
C LEU A 84 3.69 12.48 -2.03
N TYR A 85 4.83 11.82 -1.79
CA TYR A 85 6.08 12.12 -2.49
C TYR A 85 5.91 11.96 -4.00
N PHE A 86 5.34 10.84 -4.45
CA PHE A 86 5.06 10.60 -5.85
C PHE A 86 4.22 11.72 -6.48
N LEU A 87 3.12 12.12 -5.83
CA LEU A 87 2.25 13.20 -6.32
C LEU A 87 3.02 14.51 -6.51
N ILE A 88 3.86 14.89 -5.55
CA ILE A 88 4.69 16.10 -5.63
C ILE A 88 5.65 16.01 -6.82
N ILE A 89 6.38 14.90 -6.95
CA ILE A 89 7.37 14.72 -8.01
C ILE A 89 6.74 14.71 -9.40
N THR A 90 5.58 14.04 -9.55
CA THR A 90 4.85 14.07 -10.82
C THR A 90 4.25 15.43 -11.14
N ALA A 91 3.92 16.24 -10.14
CA ALA A 91 3.34 17.57 -10.36
C ALA A 91 4.40 18.64 -10.68
N MET A 92 5.62 18.48 -10.14
CA MET A 92 6.69 19.47 -10.26
C MET A 92 7.61 19.25 -11.47
N ASP A 93 7.48 18.13 -12.20
CA ASP A 93 8.46 17.65 -13.20
C ASP A 93 9.89 17.72 -12.65
N ALA A 94 10.32 16.66 -11.96
CA ALA A 94 11.52 16.71 -11.15
C ALA A 94 12.78 17.14 -11.92
N PRO A 95 13.60 18.03 -11.33
CA PRO A 95 14.74 18.65 -12.02
C PRO A 95 15.95 17.73 -12.20
N ASN A 96 15.98 16.57 -11.53
CA ASN A 96 17.10 15.63 -11.58
C ASN A 96 16.62 14.19 -11.37
N GLU A 97 17.35 13.23 -11.94
CA GLU A 97 17.10 11.78 -11.91
C GLU A 97 17.09 11.19 -10.50
N TRP A 98 17.85 11.77 -9.56
CA TRP A 98 17.92 11.32 -8.16
C TRP A 98 16.56 11.35 -7.44
N TRP A 99 15.66 12.24 -7.85
CA TRP A 99 14.29 12.31 -7.32
C TRP A 99 13.44 11.08 -7.71
N TYR A 100 13.85 10.32 -8.72
CA TYR A 100 13.21 9.05 -9.09
C TYR A 100 13.95 7.85 -8.48
N ILE A 101 15.29 7.87 -8.45
CA ILE A 101 16.09 6.74 -7.94
C ILE A 101 15.88 6.55 -6.43
N THR A 102 15.94 7.62 -5.65
CA THR A 102 15.84 7.58 -4.18
C THR A 102 14.57 6.90 -3.66
N PRO A 103 13.34 7.24 -4.11
CA PRO A 103 12.13 6.55 -3.68
C PRO A 103 12.08 5.10 -4.15
N ILE A 104 12.63 4.76 -5.33
CA ILE A 104 12.66 3.37 -5.81
C ILE A 104 13.51 2.49 -4.88
N CYS A 105 14.72 2.94 -4.52
CA CYS A 105 15.56 2.23 -3.56
C CYS A 105 14.87 2.10 -2.19
N PHE A 106 14.23 3.18 -1.71
CA PHE A 106 13.54 3.18 -0.43
C PHE A 106 12.33 2.23 -0.41
N ALA A 107 11.58 2.13 -1.51
CA ALA A 107 10.49 1.18 -1.66
C ALA A 107 10.95 -0.27 -1.51
N VAL A 108 12.07 -0.64 -2.14
CA VAL A 108 12.65 -1.98 -1.99
C VAL A 108 13.01 -2.23 -0.52
N CYS A 109 13.69 -1.28 0.14
CA CYS A 109 14.03 -1.41 1.55
C CYS A 109 12.78 -1.54 2.44
N ILE A 110 11.75 -0.70 2.24
CA ILE A 110 10.49 -0.77 3.00
C ILE A 110 9.83 -2.13 2.82
N LEU A 111 9.71 -2.61 1.59
CA LEU A 111 9.07 -3.90 1.31
C LEU A 111 9.85 -5.05 1.94
N CYS A 112 11.19 -5.06 1.85
CA CYS A 112 12.03 -6.05 2.52
C CYS A 112 11.87 -6.00 4.05
N ILE A 113 11.89 -4.80 4.65
CA ILE A 113 11.68 -4.61 6.09
C ILE A 113 10.28 -5.10 6.49
N SER A 114 9.26 -4.84 5.66
CA SER A 114 7.89 -5.28 5.92
C SER A 114 7.74 -6.81 5.95
N LEU A 115 8.63 -7.55 5.27
CA LEU A 115 8.63 -9.01 5.27
C LEU A 115 9.30 -9.59 6.53
N ILE A 116 10.33 -8.92 7.04
CA ILE A 116 11.13 -9.39 8.18
C ILE A 116 10.50 -8.98 9.51
N ARG A 117 9.87 -7.80 9.55
CA ARG A 117 9.43 -7.20 10.80
C ARG A 117 8.06 -7.74 11.22
N SER A 118 7.96 -8.17 12.48
CA SER A 118 6.74 -8.74 13.09
C SER A 118 5.67 -7.71 13.49
N GLN A 119 5.56 -6.58 12.77
CA GLN A 119 4.54 -5.56 13.04
C GLN A 119 3.17 -5.88 12.44
N ASP A 120 2.99 -7.10 11.97
CA ASP A 120 1.75 -7.58 11.41
C ASP A 120 0.76 -7.89 12.54
N GLU A 121 -0.38 -7.23 12.52
CA GLU A 121 -1.47 -7.46 13.47
C GLU A 121 -2.61 -8.17 12.73
N ILE A 122 -3.12 -9.26 13.30
CA ILE A 122 -4.39 -9.84 12.85
C ILE A 122 -5.51 -8.97 13.42
N PHE A 123 -6.26 -8.32 12.55
CA PHE A 123 -7.33 -7.39 12.93
C PHE A 123 -8.70 -8.00 12.68
N ASP A 124 -9.51 -8.09 13.74
CA ASP A 124 -10.89 -8.55 13.67
C ASP A 124 -11.82 -7.41 13.21
N ILE A 125 -12.39 -7.57 12.01
CA ILE A 125 -13.28 -6.59 11.37
C ILE A 125 -14.68 -6.63 11.99
N ILE A 126 -15.10 -7.78 12.52
CA ILE A 126 -16.41 -7.99 13.14
C ILE A 126 -16.31 -7.61 14.63
N ASP A 127 -17.09 -6.62 15.05
CA ASP A 127 -17.39 -6.44 16.47
C ASP A 127 -18.24 -7.64 16.92
N MET A 128 -17.93 -8.25 18.07
CA MET A 128 -18.78 -9.23 18.78
C MET A 128 -20.15 -8.64 19.24
N GLN A 129 -20.66 -7.60 18.57
CA GLN A 129 -21.94 -6.95 18.85
C GLN A 129 -23.03 -7.33 17.85
N ALA A 130 -22.76 -8.22 16.88
CA ALA A 130 -23.74 -8.73 15.93
C ALA A 130 -24.31 -10.11 16.33
N GLU A 131 -24.24 -10.45 17.61
CA GLU A 131 -24.95 -11.58 18.21
C GLU A 131 -25.98 -11.02 19.22
N LYS A 132 -27.02 -10.39 18.68
CA LYS A 132 -28.31 -10.13 19.35
C LYS A 132 -29.41 -10.08 18.31
#